data_AF-A0A9P8EPN3-F1
#
_entry.id   AF-A0A9P8EPN3-F1
#
_cell.length_a   1.000
_cell.length_b   1.000
_cell.length_c   1.000
_cell.angle_alpha   90.00
_cell.angle_beta   90.00
_cell.angle_gamma   90.00
#
_symmetry.space_group_name_H-M   'P 1'
#
loop_
_entity.id
_entity.type
_entity.pdbx_description
1 polymer ?
#
loop_
_entity_poly.entity_id
_entity_poly.type
_entity_poly.pdbx_seq_one_letter_code
_entity_poly.pdbx_strand_id
1 'polypeptide(L)'
;MDYWNGTTNATVTLALVRKPAVVPVTHPKYGGAVLLNPGGPGARGVNFMLRVGEQISSLIDAPKDDHEGKHFDLISYDPRGIGLSTPKLACFGGNSIMEQVWTIRDWELGTINASDVAFGRMWAMSKAKGESCAVTTEEADIKQYATTAYVARDILEIIEKHGEWREKEATRLSKGHCYRTQKGYETQRTSYRPGQEKLLYWGVSYGTYIGSTFAAMYPDRVERLVLDGVVDTIDNQQGAWYTDLVDTEKTINSFYQYCADAGYPACALADLDGHTEPTHVEQRTLAVIEKLRYNPVAVIGTNPEVITSHDLRMLIFQSLYKPVRMFPTLATTIAELEMGDGSNSAQMLKPYHSLSCRATSVDPVFDVDAQMAILCTDGNDQTSINRTEFAKFATKLMDVSPSIGDIWAATRMQCIHYPLRPQYRYNGPWEVSTSQPILFIGNTKDPVTPSSNAFQMAERLKNSAVLIQDSAGHCSLAAYSECTTQHVRRYFQTGELPPPNTTCQPDEIPFALGKEAARTTAHARHMDIADAFSEFGLGLRVPVNRMS
;
A
#
# COMPACT_ATOMS: atom_id res chain seq x y z
N MET A 1 12.12 22.91 2.48
CA MET A 1 12.09 21.89 1.41
C MET A 1 13.33 21.03 1.55
N ASP A 2 14.51 21.64 1.55
CA ASP A 2 15.76 20.99 1.91
C ASP A 2 16.06 21.11 3.41
N TYR A 3 16.31 19.99 4.09
CA TYR A 3 16.67 19.96 5.51
C TYR A 3 18.18 19.91 5.77
N TRP A 4 18.98 19.54 4.76
CA TRP A 4 20.40 19.20 4.98
C TRP A 4 21.35 20.16 4.28
N ASN A 5 21.08 20.53 3.03
CA ASN A 5 22.07 21.24 2.22
C ASN A 5 21.75 22.74 2.06
N GLY A 6 20.58 23.20 2.54
CA GLY A 6 20.17 24.60 2.42
C GLY A 6 20.09 25.10 0.99
N THR A 7 19.91 24.19 0.02
CA THR A 7 19.91 24.49 -1.42
C THR A 7 18.75 25.39 -1.85
N THR A 8 17.72 25.50 -1.01
CA THR A 8 16.56 26.35 -1.25
C THR A 8 15.88 26.79 0.04
N ASN A 9 15.30 27.98 0.04
CA ASN A 9 14.40 28.49 1.09
C ASN A 9 12.93 28.10 0.87
N ALA A 10 12.62 27.38 -0.22
CA ALA A 10 11.27 26.91 -0.49
C ALA A 10 10.76 26.02 0.65
N THR A 11 9.45 26.08 0.91
CA THR A 11 8.80 25.31 1.96
C THR A 11 7.89 24.24 1.35
N VAL A 12 7.67 23.16 2.12
CA VAL A 12 6.66 22.15 1.80
C VAL A 12 5.56 22.30 2.83
N THR A 13 4.32 22.34 2.37
CA THR A 13 3.14 22.28 3.24
C THR A 13 2.57 20.87 3.16
N LEU A 14 2.55 20.18 4.28
CA LEU A 14 1.99 18.84 4.37
C LEU A 14 0.50 18.92 4.73
N ALA A 15 -0.32 18.14 4.04
CA ALA A 15 -1.70 17.92 4.42
C ALA A 15 -1.78 16.79 5.44
N LEU A 16 -2.46 17.05 6.56
CA LEU A 16 -2.69 16.09 7.63
C LEU A 16 -4.17 15.97 7.91
N VAL A 17 -4.59 14.79 8.34
CA VAL A 17 -5.91 14.53 8.90
C VAL A 17 -5.75 13.79 10.21
N ARG A 18 -6.61 14.14 11.17
CA ARG A 18 -6.61 13.51 12.48
C ARG A 18 -8.01 13.05 12.84
N LYS A 19 -8.11 11.80 13.29
CA LYS A 19 -9.24 11.32 14.07
C LYS A 19 -8.84 11.36 15.55
N PRO A 20 -9.52 12.18 16.36
CA PRO A 20 -9.26 12.24 17.80
C PRO A 20 -9.59 10.91 18.48
N ALA A 21 -8.84 10.58 19.53
CA ALA A 21 -9.18 9.56 20.49
C ALA A 21 -10.56 9.82 21.10
N VAL A 22 -11.24 8.76 21.55
CA VAL A 22 -12.54 8.87 22.23
C VAL A 22 -12.45 9.52 23.62
N VAL A 23 -11.24 9.74 24.13
CA VAL A 23 -10.97 10.43 25.40
C VAL A 23 -10.10 11.67 25.16
N PRO A 24 -10.25 12.76 25.95
CA PRO A 24 -9.42 13.94 25.78
C PRO A 24 -7.95 13.66 26.13
N VAL A 25 -7.04 14.49 25.61
CA VAL A 25 -5.59 14.37 25.86
C VAL A 25 -5.22 14.40 27.35
N THR A 26 -6.06 14.99 28.20
CA THR A 26 -5.87 15.03 29.66
C THR A 26 -6.26 13.73 30.37
N HIS A 27 -7.06 12.86 29.73
CA HIS A 27 -7.55 11.62 30.33
C HIS A 27 -6.44 10.57 30.48
N PRO A 28 -6.29 9.86 31.62
CA PRO A 28 -5.22 8.87 31.84
C PRO A 28 -5.17 7.72 30.80
N LYS A 29 -6.29 7.45 30.14
CA LYS A 29 -6.41 6.50 29.02
C LYS A 29 -5.97 7.04 27.66
N TYR A 30 -5.60 8.31 27.53
CA TYR A 30 -5.07 8.79 26.25
C TYR A 30 -3.70 8.14 25.98
N GLY A 31 -3.59 7.42 24.87
CA GLY A 31 -2.43 6.60 24.49
C GLY A 31 -1.39 7.33 23.63
N GLY A 32 -1.67 8.55 23.19
CA GLY A 32 -0.84 9.29 22.24
C GLY A 32 -1.42 9.24 20.82
N ALA A 33 -0.62 9.67 19.84
CA ALA A 33 -1.03 9.71 18.44
C ALA A 33 -0.26 8.66 17.62
N VAL A 34 -0.99 7.78 16.96
CA VAL A 34 -0.46 6.79 16.02
C VAL A 34 -0.50 7.37 14.62
N LEU A 35 0.67 7.47 13.98
CA LEU A 35 0.79 7.89 12.60
C LEU A 35 0.57 6.70 11.67
N LEU A 36 -0.25 6.90 10.64
CA LEU A 36 -0.61 5.86 9.67
C LEU A 36 -0.10 6.22 8.28
N ASN A 37 0.49 5.25 7.57
CA ASN A 37 0.85 5.40 6.17
C ASN A 37 0.48 4.15 5.36
N PRO A 38 -0.31 4.29 4.27
CA PRO A 38 -0.76 3.16 3.46
C PRO A 38 0.27 2.64 2.43
N GLY A 39 1.43 3.29 2.27
CA GLY A 39 2.45 2.88 1.30
C GLY A 39 2.23 3.42 -0.11
N GLY A 40 2.38 2.54 -1.11
CA GLY A 40 2.44 2.90 -2.54
C GLY A 40 3.85 2.75 -3.13
N PRO A 41 4.75 3.75 -3.07
CA PRO A 41 4.52 5.16 -2.68
C PRO A 41 3.52 5.85 -3.60
N GLY A 42 3.06 7.04 -3.25
CA GLY A 42 2.09 7.80 -4.05
C GLY A 42 0.65 7.71 -3.52
N ALA A 43 0.38 6.85 -2.54
CA ALA A 43 -0.91 6.80 -1.89
C ALA A 43 -1.17 8.03 -1.02
N ARG A 44 -2.41 8.53 -1.03
CA ARG A 44 -2.84 9.70 -0.26
C ARG A 44 -3.30 9.30 1.14
N GLY A 45 -2.46 9.52 2.15
CA GLY A 45 -2.75 9.22 3.55
C GLY A 45 -4.00 9.93 4.09
N VAL A 46 -4.30 11.15 3.62
CA VAL A 46 -5.54 11.85 4.01
C VAL A 46 -6.77 11.08 3.56
N ASN A 47 -6.80 10.64 2.31
CA ASN A 47 -7.93 9.87 1.78
C ASN A 47 -8.03 8.49 2.46
N PHE A 48 -6.89 7.84 2.72
CA PHE A 48 -6.84 6.58 3.47
C PHE A 48 -7.50 6.72 4.83
N MET A 49 -7.10 7.72 5.61
CA MET A 49 -7.64 7.93 6.95
C MET A 49 -9.13 8.29 6.96
N LEU A 50 -9.61 9.03 5.95
CA LEU A 50 -11.05 9.32 5.81
C LEU A 50 -11.89 8.08 5.52
N ARG A 51 -11.30 7.03 4.95
CA ARG A 51 -12.01 5.77 4.63
C ARG A 51 -11.95 4.75 5.75
N VAL A 52 -10.79 4.60 6.41
CA VAL A 52 -10.54 3.47 7.34
C VAL A 52 -10.20 3.86 8.76
N GLY A 53 -10.16 5.16 9.06
CA GLY A 53 -9.73 5.65 10.37
C GLY A 53 -10.58 5.12 11.53
N GLU A 54 -11.88 4.93 11.34
CA GLU A 54 -12.75 4.34 12.38
C GLU A 54 -12.45 2.87 12.62
N GLN A 55 -12.25 2.13 11.55
CA GLN A 55 -12.00 0.70 11.63
C GLN A 55 -10.62 0.42 12.23
N ILE A 56 -9.57 1.16 11.82
CA ILE A 56 -8.22 1.06 12.42
C ILE A 56 -8.25 1.42 13.92
N SER A 57 -9.00 2.48 14.29
CA SER A 57 -9.16 2.84 15.71
C SER A 57 -9.75 1.68 16.50
N SER A 58 -10.74 0.96 15.96
CA SER A 58 -11.30 -0.21 16.64
C SER A 58 -10.37 -1.43 16.75
N LEU A 59 -9.31 -1.48 15.92
CA LEU A 59 -8.28 -2.53 16.04
C LEU A 59 -7.34 -2.23 17.22
N ILE A 60 -6.93 -0.98 17.41
CA ILE A 60 -5.85 -0.65 18.36
C ILE A 60 -6.34 -0.07 19.69
N ASP A 61 -7.52 0.57 19.72
CA ASP A 61 -8.10 1.09 20.95
C ASP A 61 -8.52 -0.04 21.88
N ALA A 62 -8.51 0.28 23.17
CA ALA A 62 -9.00 -0.62 24.20
C ALA A 62 -10.50 -0.94 23.99
N PRO A 63 -10.91 -2.21 24.17
CA PRO A 63 -12.32 -2.59 24.23
C PRO A 63 -13.09 -1.81 25.31
N LYS A 64 -14.42 -1.70 25.16
CA LYS A 64 -15.26 -0.89 26.07
C LYS A 64 -15.22 -1.37 27.53
N ASP A 65 -15.03 -2.66 27.72
CA ASP A 65 -14.92 -3.36 28.99
C ASP A 65 -13.51 -3.29 29.60
N ASP A 66 -12.51 -2.81 28.85
CA ASP A 66 -11.17 -2.56 29.39
C ASP A 66 -11.11 -1.22 30.13
N HIS A 67 -11.05 -1.31 31.46
CA HIS A 67 -11.03 -0.16 32.34
C HIS A 67 -9.66 0.51 32.46
N GLU A 68 -8.58 -0.07 31.93
CA GLU A 68 -7.21 0.48 32.03
C GLU A 68 -6.56 0.80 30.68
N GLY A 69 -7.09 0.22 29.61
CA GLY A 69 -6.59 0.35 28.26
C GLY A 69 -6.62 1.78 27.70
N LYS A 70 -5.82 1.97 26.66
CA LYS A 70 -5.55 3.24 25.99
C LYS A 70 -6.39 3.44 24.75
N HIS A 71 -6.62 4.71 24.42
CA HIS A 71 -7.26 5.17 23.20
C HIS A 71 -6.37 6.18 22.50
N PHE A 72 -6.28 6.09 21.17
CA PHE A 72 -5.27 6.81 20.40
C PHE A 72 -5.88 7.86 19.49
N ASP A 73 -5.20 8.99 19.36
CA ASP A 73 -5.36 9.82 18.18
C ASP A 73 -4.80 9.03 16.99
N LEU A 74 -5.49 9.06 15.86
CA LEU A 74 -4.96 8.56 14.61
C LEU A 74 -4.67 9.73 13.70
N ILE A 75 -3.43 9.81 13.22
CA ILE A 75 -2.98 10.85 12.29
C ILE A 75 -2.52 10.18 11.01
N SER A 76 -2.97 10.65 9.87
CA SER A 76 -2.33 10.34 8.60
C SER A 76 -2.05 11.63 7.85
N TYR A 77 -1.17 11.53 6.86
CA TYR A 77 -0.66 12.66 6.12
C TYR A 77 -0.42 12.26 4.68
N ASP A 78 -0.60 13.20 3.77
CA ASP A 78 -0.11 13.05 2.41
C ASP A 78 1.39 13.41 2.43
N PRO A 79 2.32 12.50 2.08
CA PRO A 79 3.74 12.86 2.05
C PRO A 79 4.00 14.02 1.08
N ARG A 80 5.16 14.65 1.21
CA ARG A 80 5.59 15.74 0.32
C ARG A 80 5.39 15.36 -1.16
N GLY A 81 4.78 16.25 -1.94
CA GLY A 81 4.52 16.02 -3.36
C GLY A 81 3.31 15.14 -3.68
N ILE A 82 2.66 14.54 -2.68
CA ILE A 82 1.51 13.66 -2.84
C ILE A 82 0.22 14.38 -2.41
N GLY A 83 -0.86 14.11 -3.12
CA GLY A 83 -2.22 14.45 -2.74
C GLY A 83 -2.51 15.93 -2.55
N LEU A 84 -2.86 16.29 -1.32
CA LEU A 84 -3.16 17.66 -0.89
C LEU A 84 -1.92 18.43 -0.42
N SER A 85 -0.76 17.76 -0.28
CA SER A 85 0.50 18.43 0.07
C SER A 85 1.03 19.24 -1.10
N THR A 86 1.69 20.36 -0.80
CA THR A 86 2.19 21.30 -1.81
C THR A 86 3.67 21.68 -1.60
N PRO A 87 4.44 21.92 -2.68
CA PRO A 87 4.03 21.80 -4.09
C PRO A 87 3.79 20.35 -4.50
N LYS A 88 3.02 20.14 -5.58
CA LYS A 88 2.70 18.80 -6.09
C LYS A 88 3.86 18.25 -6.91
N LEU A 89 4.09 16.95 -6.80
CA LEU A 89 4.98 16.25 -7.70
C LEU A 89 4.18 15.85 -8.95
N ALA A 90 4.47 16.48 -10.08
CA ALA A 90 3.80 16.21 -11.35
C ALA A 90 4.78 16.19 -12.53
N CYS A 91 4.55 15.30 -13.49
CA CYS A 91 5.34 15.17 -14.70
C CYS A 91 4.70 15.86 -15.92
N PHE A 92 3.39 16.13 -15.86
CA PHE A 92 2.62 16.78 -16.94
C PHE A 92 2.29 18.25 -16.66
N GLY A 93 3.16 18.97 -15.94
CA GLY A 93 2.93 20.38 -15.57
C GLY A 93 1.64 20.58 -14.76
N GLY A 94 1.23 19.58 -13.98
CA GLY A 94 -0.03 19.57 -13.23
C GLY A 94 -1.29 19.36 -14.07
N ASN A 95 -1.17 19.11 -15.38
CA ASN A 95 -2.30 18.83 -16.26
C ASN A 95 -2.78 17.38 -16.09
N SER A 96 -3.81 17.21 -15.28
CA SER A 96 -4.38 15.91 -14.97
C SER A 96 -5.10 15.20 -16.11
N ILE A 97 -5.49 15.93 -17.15
CA ILE A 97 -6.07 15.29 -18.33
C ILE A 97 -4.94 14.62 -19.12
N MET A 98 -3.79 15.29 -19.25
CA MET A 98 -2.63 14.69 -19.90
C MET A 98 -2.08 13.50 -19.13
N GLU A 99 -2.10 13.54 -17.80
CA GLU A 99 -1.77 12.40 -16.94
C GLU A 99 -2.71 11.20 -17.22
N GLN A 100 -4.03 11.40 -17.22
CA GLN A 100 -5.01 10.34 -17.52
C GLN A 100 -4.87 9.80 -18.95
N VAL A 101 -4.66 10.67 -19.94
CA VAL A 101 -4.39 10.26 -21.32
C VAL A 101 -3.13 9.41 -21.40
N TRP A 102 -2.10 9.74 -20.62
CA TRP A 102 -0.89 8.92 -20.56
C TRP A 102 -1.15 7.55 -19.95
N THR A 103 -1.91 7.49 -18.85
CA THR A 103 -2.32 6.22 -18.23
C THR A 103 -3.10 5.35 -19.21
N ILE A 104 -4.10 5.87 -19.91
CA ILE A 104 -4.85 5.12 -20.93
C ILE A 104 -3.90 4.55 -22.00
N ARG A 105 -2.95 5.35 -22.49
CA ARG A 105 -1.97 4.89 -23.50
C ARG A 105 -1.06 3.78 -23.00
N ASP A 106 -0.74 3.77 -21.71
CA ASP A 106 0.09 2.75 -21.07
C ASP A 106 -0.68 1.44 -20.94
N TRP A 107 -1.92 1.50 -20.45
CA TRP A 107 -2.83 0.36 -20.33
C TRP A 107 -3.13 -0.30 -21.69
N GLU A 108 -3.43 0.49 -22.72
CA GLU A 108 -3.69 -0.02 -24.08
C GLU A 108 -2.47 -0.70 -24.73
N LEU A 109 -1.26 -0.33 -24.32
CA LEU A 109 -0.04 -0.94 -24.83
C LEU A 109 0.22 -2.31 -24.20
N GLY A 110 -0.20 -2.49 -22.95
CA GLY A 110 0.01 -3.68 -22.15
C GLY A 110 1.43 -3.83 -21.63
N THR A 111 1.85 -5.09 -21.44
CA THR A 111 3.18 -5.43 -20.91
C THR A 111 4.26 -5.48 -21.98
N ILE A 112 5.52 -5.57 -21.55
CA ILE A 112 6.71 -5.59 -22.42
C ILE A 112 6.72 -6.71 -23.47
N ASN A 113 5.95 -7.79 -23.26
CA ASN A 113 5.84 -8.97 -24.12
C ASN A 113 4.46 -9.08 -24.81
N ALA A 114 3.61 -8.05 -24.72
CA ALA A 114 2.27 -8.06 -25.29
C ALA A 114 2.28 -8.24 -26.82
N SER A 115 3.28 -7.67 -27.51
CA SER A 115 3.52 -7.84 -28.96
C SER A 115 5.00 -7.67 -29.31
N ASP A 116 5.37 -7.94 -30.56
CA ASP A 116 6.72 -7.73 -31.11
C ASP A 116 7.15 -6.25 -31.11
N VAL A 117 6.18 -5.32 -31.09
CA VAL A 117 6.43 -3.86 -31.02
C VAL A 117 6.27 -3.26 -29.62
N ALA A 118 5.65 -3.98 -28.66
CA ALA A 118 5.32 -3.46 -27.33
C ALA A 118 6.57 -2.96 -26.59
N PHE A 119 7.61 -3.79 -26.50
CA PHE A 119 8.89 -3.43 -25.88
C PHE A 119 9.51 -2.15 -26.48
N GLY A 120 9.45 -2.02 -27.81
CA GLY A 120 9.88 -0.83 -28.55
C GLY A 120 9.21 0.45 -28.07
N ARG A 121 7.88 0.39 -28.05
CA ARG A 121 7.02 1.51 -27.74
C ARG A 121 7.04 1.86 -26.26
N MET A 122 7.01 0.87 -25.36
CA MET A 122 7.10 1.08 -23.91
C MET A 122 8.43 1.75 -23.55
N TRP A 123 9.55 1.30 -24.12
CA TRP A 123 10.85 1.93 -23.90
C TRP A 123 10.85 3.41 -24.29
N ALA A 124 10.31 3.74 -25.47
CA ALA A 124 10.22 5.12 -25.93
C ALA A 124 9.24 5.97 -25.07
N MET A 125 8.13 5.38 -24.63
CA MET A 125 7.17 6.03 -23.74
C MET A 125 7.79 6.30 -22.36
N SER A 126 8.43 5.31 -21.73
CA SER A 126 9.15 5.47 -20.47
C SER A 126 10.24 6.53 -20.58
N LYS A 127 11.00 6.56 -21.69
CA LYS A 127 11.95 7.63 -21.99
C LYS A 127 11.29 9.01 -22.01
N ALA A 128 10.23 9.15 -22.81
CA ALA A 128 9.52 10.41 -22.95
C ALA A 128 8.95 10.90 -21.61
N LYS A 129 8.30 10.04 -20.82
CA LYS A 129 7.74 10.41 -19.52
C LYS A 129 8.84 10.75 -18.52
N GLY A 130 9.84 9.88 -18.36
CA GLY A 130 10.91 10.04 -17.38
C GLY A 130 11.76 11.30 -17.62
N GLU A 131 12.22 11.51 -18.85
CA GLU A 131 13.01 12.69 -19.21
C GLU A 131 12.19 13.98 -19.18
N SER A 132 10.91 13.94 -19.60
CA SER A 132 10.03 15.12 -19.50
C SER A 132 9.73 15.47 -18.05
N CYS A 133 9.52 14.47 -17.19
CA CYS A 133 9.31 14.70 -15.77
C CYS A 133 10.53 15.36 -15.12
N ALA A 134 11.73 15.06 -15.63
CA ALA A 134 12.97 15.64 -15.16
C ALA A 134 13.21 17.10 -15.57
N VAL A 135 12.44 17.64 -16.52
CA VAL A 135 12.54 19.04 -16.92
C VAL A 135 12.04 19.93 -15.77
N THR A 136 12.95 20.68 -15.17
CA THR A 136 12.63 21.62 -14.09
C THR A 136 12.14 22.94 -14.71
N THR A 137 10.99 23.42 -14.24
CA THR A 137 10.46 24.76 -14.60
C THR A 137 10.41 25.70 -13.40
N GLU A 138 10.76 25.19 -12.22
CA GLU A 138 10.72 25.90 -10.95
C GLU A 138 12.13 26.05 -10.37
N GLU A 139 12.34 27.11 -9.59
CA GLU A 139 13.60 27.37 -8.89
C GLU A 139 13.93 26.30 -7.84
N ALA A 140 12.90 25.64 -7.28
CA ALA A 140 13.03 24.58 -6.29
C ALA A 140 12.06 23.43 -6.59
N ASP A 141 12.53 22.45 -7.36
CA ASP A 141 11.70 21.33 -7.81
C ASP A 141 11.62 20.22 -6.75
N ILE A 142 10.42 19.98 -6.22
CA ILE A 142 10.16 19.00 -5.15
C ILE A 142 10.62 17.58 -5.52
N LYS A 143 10.72 17.24 -6.80
CA LYS A 143 11.16 15.92 -7.28
C LYS A 143 12.54 15.52 -6.76
N GLN A 144 13.42 16.48 -6.45
CA GLN A 144 14.75 16.20 -5.88
C GLN A 144 14.75 16.07 -4.35
N TYR A 145 13.62 16.38 -3.71
CA TYR A 145 13.46 16.42 -2.25
C TYR A 145 12.39 15.46 -1.76
N ALA A 146 11.96 14.50 -2.60
CA ALA A 146 10.83 13.61 -2.33
C ALA A 146 11.22 12.22 -1.77
N THR A 147 12.51 11.96 -1.52
CA THR A 147 12.97 10.65 -1.03
C THR A 147 12.38 10.28 0.33
N THR A 148 12.42 8.99 0.66
CA THR A 148 11.96 8.49 1.96
C THR A 148 12.67 9.15 3.13
N ALA A 149 13.95 9.49 2.99
CA ALA A 149 14.70 10.16 4.06
C ALA A 149 14.10 11.53 4.41
N TYR A 150 13.70 12.28 3.38
CA TYR A 150 12.99 13.54 3.51
C TYR A 150 11.61 13.36 4.16
N VAL A 151 10.89 12.28 3.84
CA VAL A 151 9.61 11.93 4.49
C VAL A 151 9.80 11.52 5.95
N ALA A 152 10.84 10.77 6.29
CA ALA A 152 11.18 10.42 7.68
C ALA A 152 11.47 11.68 8.51
N ARG A 153 12.16 12.67 7.92
CA ARG A 153 12.38 13.97 8.57
C ARG A 153 11.10 14.78 8.74
N ASP A 154 10.15 14.67 7.80
CA ASP A 154 8.81 15.27 7.95
C ASP A 154 8.04 14.62 9.10
N ILE A 155 8.07 13.30 9.24
CA ILE A 155 7.46 12.58 10.37
C ILE A 155 8.01 13.11 11.70
N LEU A 156 9.32 13.35 11.77
CA LEU A 156 9.95 13.95 12.94
C LEU A 156 9.34 15.33 13.27
N GLU A 157 9.10 16.18 12.27
CA GLU A 157 8.37 17.45 12.50
C GLU A 157 6.93 17.24 12.94
N ILE A 158 6.22 16.27 12.34
CA ILE A 158 4.82 15.98 12.68
C ILE A 158 4.69 15.59 14.15
N ILE A 159 5.56 14.71 14.66
CA ILE A 159 5.48 14.27 16.06
C ILE A 159 5.84 15.40 17.05
N GLU A 160 6.81 16.26 16.72
CA GLU A 160 7.16 17.43 17.55
C GLU A 160 6.00 18.43 17.60
N LYS A 161 5.41 18.75 16.43
CA LYS A 161 4.26 19.67 16.35
C LYS A 161 3.01 19.10 17.02
N HIS A 162 2.81 17.80 16.96
CA HIS A 162 1.76 17.16 17.73
C HIS A 162 2.02 17.25 19.24
N GLY A 163 3.27 17.09 19.70
CA GLY A 163 3.66 17.32 21.09
C GLY A 163 3.34 18.75 21.57
N GLU A 164 3.73 19.77 20.80
CA GLU A 164 3.38 21.18 21.06
C GLU A 164 1.86 21.39 21.14
N TRP A 165 1.12 20.81 20.19
CA TRP A 165 -0.34 20.91 20.16
C TRP A 165 -0.98 20.24 21.37
N ARG A 166 -0.52 19.04 21.75
CA ARG A 166 -1.02 18.26 22.89
C ARG A 166 -0.93 19.05 24.18
N GLU A 167 0.20 19.70 24.45
CA GLU A 167 0.38 20.52 25.66
C GLU A 167 -0.55 21.74 25.68
N LYS A 168 -0.69 22.43 24.53
CA LYS A 168 -1.60 23.57 24.38
C LYS A 168 -3.06 23.16 24.60
N GLU A 169 -3.46 22.03 24.03
CA GLU A 169 -4.82 21.51 24.18
C GLU A 169 -5.11 21.08 25.62
N ALA A 170 -4.16 20.41 26.26
CA ALA A 170 -4.28 20.02 27.67
C ALA A 170 -4.41 21.26 28.59
N THR A 171 -3.65 22.32 28.30
CA THR A 171 -3.75 23.61 28.99
C THR A 171 -5.11 24.27 28.76
N ARG A 172 -5.62 24.24 27.53
CA ARG A 172 -6.94 24.79 27.17
C ARG A 172 -8.07 24.07 27.92
N LEU A 173 -8.04 22.74 27.94
CA LEU A 173 -9.03 21.92 28.64
C LEU A 173 -9.00 22.15 30.15
N SER A 174 -7.81 22.29 30.73
CA SER A 174 -7.62 22.54 32.17
C SER A 174 -8.16 23.90 32.64
N LYS A 175 -8.27 24.89 31.74
CA LYS A 175 -8.82 26.23 32.03
C LYS A 175 -10.34 26.32 31.89
N GLY A 176 -10.99 25.32 31.28
CA GLY A 176 -12.43 25.31 31.06
C GLY A 176 -13.21 25.11 32.38
N HIS A 177 -14.16 26.01 32.68
CA HIS A 177 -14.98 25.97 33.91
C HIS A 177 -15.75 24.66 34.13
N CYS A 178 -16.01 23.87 33.07
CA CYS A 178 -16.69 22.57 33.15
C CYS A 178 -15.75 21.38 33.46
N TYR A 179 -14.43 21.56 33.39
CA TYR A 179 -13.41 20.52 33.66
C TYR A 179 -12.72 20.72 35.01
N ARG A 180 -13.43 21.31 35.98
CA ARG A 180 -12.95 21.41 37.36
C ARG A 180 -12.77 20.00 37.92
N THR A 181 -11.50 19.62 38.08
CA THR A 181 -11.00 18.43 38.78
C THR A 181 -11.37 17.08 38.16
N GLN A 182 -10.76 16.72 37.03
CA GLN A 182 -10.39 15.30 36.85
C GLN A 182 -9.32 14.98 37.90
N LYS A 183 -9.74 14.33 38.99
CA LYS A 183 -8.83 13.72 39.98
C LYS A 183 -7.83 12.84 39.20
N GLY A 184 -6.53 13.16 39.23
CA GLY A 184 -5.47 12.38 38.58
C GLY A 184 -4.93 12.91 37.24
N TYR A 185 -5.22 14.16 36.83
CA TYR A 185 -4.50 14.76 35.70
C TYR A 185 -3.06 15.14 36.10
N GLU A 186 -2.09 14.45 35.51
CA GLU A 186 -0.66 14.76 35.65
C GLU A 186 -0.19 15.61 34.47
N THR A 187 0.15 16.88 34.74
CA THR A 187 0.64 17.84 33.73
C THR A 187 1.86 17.32 32.98
N GLN A 188 2.71 16.53 33.65
CA GLN A 188 3.92 15.94 33.08
C GLN A 188 3.65 15.00 31.91
N ARG A 189 2.49 14.32 31.87
CA ARG A 189 2.14 13.37 30.80
C ARG A 189 1.83 14.06 29.47
N THR A 190 1.31 15.28 29.52
CA THR A 190 0.94 16.05 28.33
C THR A 190 1.98 17.09 27.94
N SER A 191 2.97 17.35 28.79
CA SER A 191 4.04 18.31 28.53
C SER A 191 4.76 18.00 27.22
N TYR A 192 5.06 19.06 26.47
CA TYR A 192 5.88 18.97 25.28
C TYR A 192 7.36 19.01 25.67
N ARG A 193 8.15 18.11 25.12
CA ARG A 193 9.61 18.09 25.33
C ARG A 193 10.30 18.20 23.97
N PRO A 194 10.72 19.41 23.57
CA PRO A 194 11.36 19.62 22.28
C PRO A 194 12.52 18.64 22.05
N GLY A 195 12.50 17.94 20.92
CA GLY A 195 13.55 16.99 20.57
C GLY A 195 13.39 15.61 21.20
N GLN A 196 12.34 15.36 21.98
CA GLN A 196 12.14 14.10 22.73
C GLN A 196 10.82 13.38 22.41
N GLU A 197 9.94 13.94 21.57
CA GLU A 197 8.68 13.26 21.22
C GLU A 197 8.95 11.95 20.47
N LYS A 198 8.20 10.88 20.72
CA LYS A 198 8.46 9.60 20.08
C LYS A 198 7.33 9.18 19.14
N LEU A 199 7.70 8.36 18.16
CA LEU A 199 6.82 7.89 17.11
C LEU A 199 6.07 6.62 17.53
N LEU A 200 4.75 6.70 17.53
CA LEU A 200 3.86 5.56 17.37
C LEU A 200 3.45 5.52 15.88
N TYR A 201 3.65 4.39 15.20
CA TYR A 201 3.45 4.32 13.75
C TYR A 201 2.94 2.96 13.30
N TRP A 202 2.03 2.96 12.34
CA TRP A 202 1.67 1.79 11.55
C TRP A 202 1.88 2.11 10.08
N GLY A 203 2.94 1.54 9.52
CA GLY A 203 3.26 1.63 8.09
C GLY A 203 2.92 0.32 7.42
N VAL A 204 2.29 0.42 6.26
CA VAL A 204 1.90 -0.75 5.48
C VAL A 204 2.54 -0.69 4.10
N SER A 205 2.98 -1.82 3.55
CA SER A 205 3.64 -1.89 2.23
C SER A 205 4.86 -0.96 2.17
N TYR A 206 5.00 -0.08 1.16
CA TYR A 206 6.06 0.94 1.14
C TYR A 206 6.11 1.83 2.40
N GLY A 207 5.01 1.95 3.16
CA GLY A 207 4.99 2.58 4.48
C GLY A 207 5.95 1.91 5.47
N THR A 208 6.29 0.62 5.28
CA THR A 208 7.33 -0.06 6.06
C THR A 208 8.73 0.42 5.73
N TYR A 209 8.99 0.81 4.47
CA TYR A 209 10.26 1.41 4.06
C TYR A 209 10.43 2.80 4.70
N ILE A 210 9.35 3.58 4.76
CA ILE A 210 9.29 4.85 5.52
C ILE A 210 9.57 4.62 7.00
N GLY A 211 8.89 3.66 7.63
CA GLY A 211 9.07 3.34 9.05
C GLY A 211 10.48 2.83 9.37
N SER A 212 11.04 1.97 8.52
CA SER A 212 12.41 1.46 8.66
C SER A 212 13.45 2.56 8.49
N THR A 213 13.24 3.47 7.54
CA THR A 213 14.12 4.64 7.34
C THR A 213 14.04 5.59 8.55
N PHE A 214 12.85 5.84 9.09
CA PHE A 214 12.71 6.62 10.32
C PHE A 214 13.44 5.96 11.49
N ALA A 215 13.26 4.65 11.69
CA ALA A 215 13.92 3.90 12.74
C ALA A 215 15.46 3.94 12.62
N ALA A 216 15.99 3.86 11.40
CA ALA A 216 17.41 3.92 11.12
C ALA A 216 18.01 5.32 11.31
N MET A 217 17.28 6.37 10.92
CA MET A 217 17.73 7.77 11.04
C MET A 217 17.53 8.35 12.45
N TYR A 218 16.49 7.90 13.16
CA TYR A 218 16.06 8.44 14.46
C TYR A 218 15.76 7.32 15.47
N PRO A 219 16.73 6.43 15.78
CA PRO A 219 16.49 5.23 16.61
C PRO A 219 15.97 5.55 18.01
N ASP A 220 16.38 6.69 18.59
CA ASP A 220 15.94 7.15 19.91
C ASP A 220 14.52 7.74 19.92
N ARG A 221 13.94 7.97 18.73
CA ARG A 221 12.62 8.58 18.53
C ARG A 221 11.54 7.54 18.22
N VAL A 222 11.86 6.26 18.33
CA VAL A 222 10.93 5.12 18.15
C VAL A 222 10.26 4.79 19.48
N GLU A 223 8.92 4.78 19.52
CA GLU A 223 8.15 4.25 20.65
C GLU A 223 7.49 2.91 20.31
N ARG A 224 6.67 2.87 19.26
CA ARG A 224 6.04 1.62 18.77
C ARG A 224 5.83 1.70 17.27
N LEU A 225 6.42 0.78 16.52
CA LEU A 225 6.28 0.70 15.07
C LEU A 225 5.72 -0.67 14.70
N VAL A 226 4.58 -0.66 14.03
CA VAL A 226 4.03 -1.83 13.32
C VAL A 226 4.33 -1.66 11.84
N LEU A 227 5.10 -2.57 11.28
CA LEU A 227 5.51 -2.57 9.88
C LEU A 227 4.93 -3.83 9.21
N ASP A 228 3.87 -3.65 8.42
CA ASP A 228 3.02 -4.71 7.89
C ASP A 228 3.12 -4.81 6.36
N GLY A 229 3.46 -5.99 5.82
CA GLY A 229 3.82 -6.17 4.41
C GLY A 229 5.16 -5.50 4.12
N VAL A 230 6.23 -6.18 4.53
CA VAL A 230 7.53 -5.55 4.72
C VAL A 230 8.32 -5.45 3.41
N VAL A 231 8.71 -4.23 3.06
CA VAL A 231 9.70 -3.94 2.02
C VAL A 231 11.12 -4.16 2.55
N ASP A 232 11.94 -4.92 1.82
CA ASP A 232 13.37 -5.06 2.09
C ASP A 232 14.12 -3.78 1.71
N THR A 233 14.83 -3.17 2.67
CA THR A 233 15.52 -1.89 2.46
C THR A 233 16.66 -1.96 1.45
N ILE A 234 17.32 -3.11 1.33
CA ILE A 234 18.44 -3.33 0.41
C ILE A 234 17.93 -3.60 -1.01
N ASP A 235 16.91 -4.46 -1.18
CA ASP A 235 16.32 -4.72 -2.50
C ASP A 235 15.70 -3.43 -3.07
N ASN A 236 15.00 -2.65 -2.23
CA ASN A 236 14.45 -1.35 -2.63
C ASN A 236 15.55 -0.35 -3.03
N GLN A 237 16.65 -0.27 -2.26
CA GLN A 237 17.78 0.61 -2.61
C GLN A 237 18.48 0.17 -3.91
N GLN A 238 18.51 -1.13 -4.23
CA GLN A 238 19.05 -1.61 -5.50
C GLN A 238 18.16 -1.24 -6.70
N GLY A 239 16.85 -1.07 -6.49
CA GLY A 239 15.88 -0.79 -7.55
C GLY A 239 15.71 -1.95 -8.52
N ALA A 240 15.96 -3.18 -8.06
CA ALA A 240 15.81 -4.40 -8.84
C ALA A 240 14.51 -5.13 -8.47
N TRP A 241 14.09 -5.11 -7.20
CA TRP A 241 12.84 -5.69 -6.70
C TRP A 241 12.65 -7.16 -7.11
N TYR A 242 13.75 -7.93 -7.09
CA TYR A 242 13.70 -9.34 -7.46
C TYR A 242 13.01 -10.18 -6.39
N THR A 243 13.16 -9.78 -5.12
CA THR A 243 12.64 -10.57 -4.01
C THR A 243 11.15 -10.35 -3.79
N ASP A 244 10.60 -9.21 -4.22
CA ASP A 244 9.19 -8.84 -4.04
C ASP A 244 8.20 -9.90 -4.56
N LEU A 245 8.58 -10.66 -5.61
CA LEU A 245 7.66 -11.57 -6.31
C LEU A 245 7.83 -13.06 -5.96
N VAL A 246 8.70 -13.42 -5.02
CA VAL A 246 9.02 -14.84 -4.76
C VAL A 246 7.85 -15.64 -4.17
N ASP A 247 6.86 -14.96 -3.59
CA ASP A 247 5.64 -15.54 -3.03
C ASP A 247 4.40 -15.31 -3.92
N THR A 248 4.53 -14.63 -5.07
CA THR A 248 3.39 -14.34 -5.96
C THR A 248 2.71 -15.61 -6.46
N GLU A 249 3.48 -16.57 -6.96
CA GLU A 249 2.91 -17.81 -7.49
C GLU A 249 2.23 -18.63 -6.38
N LYS A 250 2.65 -18.52 -5.12
CA LYS A 250 1.93 -19.13 -3.98
C LYS A 250 0.53 -18.53 -3.82
N THR A 251 0.38 -17.22 -4.06
CA THR A 251 -0.89 -16.50 -4.00
C THR A 251 -1.81 -16.94 -5.13
N ILE A 252 -1.30 -17.03 -6.36
CA ILE A 252 -2.06 -17.47 -7.53
C ILE A 252 -2.48 -18.93 -7.41
N ASN A 253 -1.58 -19.81 -6.99
CA ASN A 253 -1.91 -21.21 -6.77
C ASN A 253 -3.00 -21.39 -5.70
N SER A 254 -3.07 -20.48 -4.72
CA SER A 254 -4.16 -20.48 -3.76
C SER A 254 -5.52 -20.15 -4.39
N PHE A 255 -5.58 -19.31 -5.43
CA PHE A 255 -6.82 -19.06 -6.17
C PHE A 255 -7.36 -20.35 -6.80
N TYR A 256 -6.49 -21.10 -7.48
CA TYR A 256 -6.86 -22.36 -8.11
C TYR A 256 -7.35 -23.38 -7.07
N GLN A 257 -6.63 -23.49 -5.95
CA GLN A 257 -6.99 -24.38 -4.86
C GLN A 257 -8.34 -24.01 -4.24
N TYR A 258 -8.50 -22.75 -3.80
CA TYR A 258 -9.73 -22.32 -3.13
C TYR A 258 -10.96 -22.38 -4.05
N CYS A 259 -10.80 -22.08 -5.34
CA CYS A 259 -11.87 -22.22 -6.32
C CYS A 259 -12.30 -23.69 -6.50
N ALA A 260 -11.32 -24.60 -6.65
CA ALA A 260 -11.57 -26.03 -6.80
C ALA A 260 -12.24 -26.62 -5.55
N ASP A 261 -11.74 -26.28 -4.36
CA ASP A 261 -12.29 -26.73 -3.08
C ASP A 261 -13.74 -26.23 -2.86
N ALA A 262 -14.04 -25.01 -3.29
CA ALA A 262 -15.36 -24.43 -3.16
C ALA A 262 -16.41 -25.08 -4.08
N GLY A 263 -15.99 -25.53 -5.27
CA GLY A 263 -16.87 -26.18 -6.25
C GLY A 263 -17.95 -25.26 -6.83
N TYR A 264 -18.77 -25.80 -7.73
CA TYR A 264 -19.92 -25.08 -8.30
C TYR A 264 -21.12 -25.10 -7.32
N PRO A 265 -21.90 -24.00 -7.17
CA PRO A 265 -21.82 -22.72 -7.89
C PRO A 265 -20.96 -21.65 -7.20
N ALA A 266 -20.25 -21.97 -6.12
CA ALA A 266 -19.46 -20.99 -5.38
C ALA A 266 -18.29 -20.44 -6.22
N CYS A 267 -17.63 -21.30 -7.01
CA CYS A 267 -16.68 -20.89 -8.03
C CYS A 267 -17.23 -21.16 -9.44
N ALA A 268 -17.30 -20.12 -10.28
CA ALA A 268 -17.77 -20.24 -11.67
C ALA A 268 -16.82 -21.02 -12.60
N LEU A 269 -15.57 -21.24 -12.17
CA LEU A 269 -14.58 -22.04 -12.89
C LEU A 269 -14.54 -23.51 -12.45
N ALA A 270 -15.36 -23.89 -11.47
CA ALA A 270 -15.50 -25.28 -11.06
C ALA A 270 -16.36 -26.06 -12.05
N ASP A 271 -16.18 -27.38 -12.07
CA ASP A 271 -17.01 -28.31 -12.81
C ASP A 271 -18.44 -28.30 -12.26
N LEU A 272 -19.42 -28.33 -13.16
CA LEU A 272 -20.84 -28.40 -12.80
C LEU A 272 -21.18 -29.71 -12.08
N ASP A 273 -20.52 -30.80 -12.48
CA ASP A 273 -20.72 -32.14 -11.96
C ASP A 273 -19.39 -32.71 -11.44
N GLY A 274 -19.36 -33.11 -10.16
CA GLY A 274 -18.24 -33.85 -9.59
C GLY A 274 -17.16 -32.99 -8.91
N HIS A 275 -15.98 -33.59 -8.76
CA HIS A 275 -14.81 -32.97 -8.12
C HIS A 275 -14.04 -32.13 -9.14
N THR A 276 -13.73 -30.89 -8.80
CA THR A 276 -12.86 -30.02 -9.59
C THR A 276 -11.43 -30.14 -9.10
N GLU A 277 -10.47 -30.43 -9.99
CA GLU A 277 -9.05 -30.35 -9.66
C GLU A 277 -8.54 -28.91 -9.79
N PRO A 278 -7.65 -28.42 -8.90
CA PRO A 278 -7.04 -27.09 -9.03
C PRO A 278 -6.38 -26.84 -10.40
N THR A 279 -5.76 -27.87 -10.97
CA THR A 279 -5.13 -27.81 -12.30
C THR A 279 -6.14 -27.55 -13.43
N HIS A 280 -7.41 -27.93 -13.25
CA HIS A 280 -8.47 -27.61 -14.19
C HIS A 280 -8.78 -26.10 -14.20
N VAL A 281 -8.87 -25.50 -13.01
CA VAL A 281 -9.08 -24.05 -12.84
C VAL A 281 -7.90 -23.26 -13.42
N GLU A 282 -6.68 -23.71 -13.18
CA GLU A 282 -5.46 -23.13 -13.75
C GLU A 282 -5.49 -23.16 -15.28
N GLN A 283 -5.77 -24.33 -15.88
CA GLN A 283 -5.80 -24.48 -17.33
C GLN A 283 -6.85 -23.59 -17.99
N ARG A 284 -8.04 -23.48 -17.40
CA ARG A 284 -9.10 -22.56 -17.86
C ARG A 284 -8.64 -21.11 -17.81
N THR A 285 -8.05 -20.70 -16.69
CA THR A 285 -7.51 -19.34 -16.51
C THR A 285 -6.46 -19.01 -17.57
N LEU A 286 -5.46 -19.87 -17.75
CA LEU A 286 -4.39 -19.69 -18.73
C LEU A 286 -4.92 -19.68 -20.18
N ALA A 287 -5.91 -20.53 -20.49
CA ALA A 287 -6.54 -20.57 -21.81
C ALA A 287 -7.24 -19.25 -22.15
N VAL A 288 -7.90 -18.60 -21.20
CA VAL A 288 -8.52 -17.28 -21.42
C VAL A 288 -7.46 -16.21 -21.64
N ILE A 289 -6.42 -16.17 -20.80
CA ILE A 289 -5.32 -15.21 -20.95
C ILE A 289 -4.71 -15.29 -22.35
N GLU A 290 -4.45 -16.50 -22.84
CA GLU A 290 -3.87 -16.73 -24.16
C GLU A 290 -4.87 -16.42 -25.29
N LYS A 291 -6.15 -16.80 -25.14
CA LYS A 291 -7.20 -16.47 -26.11
C LYS A 291 -7.32 -14.96 -26.32
N LEU A 292 -7.34 -14.19 -25.23
CA LEU A 292 -7.45 -12.72 -25.25
C LEU A 292 -6.23 -12.04 -25.88
N ARG A 293 -5.08 -12.71 -25.97
CA ARG A 293 -3.88 -12.17 -26.63
C ARG A 293 -4.08 -11.99 -28.12
N TYR A 294 -4.82 -12.89 -28.76
CA TYR A 294 -5.08 -12.89 -30.19
C TYR A 294 -6.49 -12.46 -30.56
N ASN A 295 -7.45 -12.69 -29.65
CA ASN A 295 -8.87 -12.44 -29.85
C ASN A 295 -9.44 -11.71 -28.62
N PRO A 296 -9.20 -10.40 -28.48
CA PRO A 296 -9.78 -9.62 -27.39
C PRO A 296 -11.32 -9.60 -27.50
N VAL A 297 -11.98 -9.42 -26.36
CA VAL A 297 -13.45 -9.42 -26.29
C VAL A 297 -13.97 -8.00 -26.56
N ALA A 298 -14.84 -7.87 -27.57
CA ALA A 298 -15.52 -6.62 -27.87
C ALA A 298 -16.79 -6.47 -27.00
N VAL A 299 -16.90 -5.35 -26.29
CA VAL A 299 -18.07 -5.00 -25.48
C VAL A 299 -18.91 -3.98 -26.23
N ILE A 300 -20.11 -4.40 -26.63
CA ILE A 300 -21.01 -3.62 -27.47
C ILE A 300 -21.99 -2.85 -26.60
N GLY A 301 -21.95 -1.52 -26.68
CA GLY A 301 -22.86 -0.66 -25.92
C GLY A 301 -22.78 0.80 -26.36
N THR A 302 -23.46 1.68 -25.63
CA THR A 302 -23.39 3.14 -25.88
C THR A 302 -22.00 3.70 -25.68
N ASN A 303 -21.18 3.05 -24.85
CA ASN A 303 -19.76 3.27 -24.72
C ASN A 303 -19.08 1.95 -25.11
N PRO A 304 -18.62 1.79 -26.36
CA PRO A 304 -17.93 0.58 -26.79
C PRO A 304 -16.62 0.42 -26.02
N GLU A 305 -16.25 -0.82 -25.72
CA GLU A 305 -15.05 -1.16 -24.95
C GLU A 305 -14.42 -2.46 -25.48
N VAL A 306 -13.14 -2.67 -25.20
CA VAL A 306 -12.40 -3.89 -25.55
C VAL A 306 -11.68 -4.42 -24.33
N ILE A 307 -11.77 -5.74 -24.09
CA ILE A 307 -11.06 -6.42 -23.02
C ILE A 307 -9.93 -7.27 -23.60
N THR A 308 -8.71 -6.96 -23.17
CA THR A 308 -7.46 -7.54 -23.64
C THR A 308 -6.88 -8.58 -22.67
N SER A 309 -5.83 -9.28 -23.10
CA SER A 309 -5.05 -10.17 -22.21
C SER A 309 -4.40 -9.39 -21.06
N HIS A 310 -3.92 -8.17 -21.33
CA HIS A 310 -3.33 -7.32 -20.29
C HIS A 310 -4.35 -6.97 -19.21
N ASP A 311 -5.57 -6.64 -19.61
CA ASP A 311 -6.66 -6.29 -18.70
C ASP A 311 -6.97 -7.43 -17.72
N LEU A 312 -7.13 -8.65 -18.23
CA LEU A 312 -7.36 -9.81 -17.38
C LEU A 312 -6.17 -10.04 -16.43
N ARG A 313 -4.94 -9.88 -16.90
CA ARG A 313 -3.75 -10.05 -16.07
C ARG A 313 -3.63 -8.98 -14.97
N MET A 314 -4.05 -7.74 -15.26
CA MET A 314 -4.15 -6.69 -14.25
C MET A 314 -5.27 -6.98 -13.24
N LEU A 315 -6.41 -7.52 -13.66
CA LEU A 315 -7.49 -7.98 -12.76
C LEU A 315 -7.05 -9.16 -11.90
N ILE A 316 -6.28 -10.10 -12.45
CA ILE A 316 -5.65 -11.19 -11.68
C ILE A 316 -4.74 -10.57 -10.63
N PHE A 317 -3.81 -9.70 -11.03
CA PHE A 317 -2.86 -9.07 -10.10
C PHE A 317 -3.57 -8.30 -8.96
N GLN A 318 -4.61 -7.53 -9.29
CA GLN A 318 -5.48 -6.89 -8.30
C GLN A 318 -6.11 -7.89 -7.33
N SER A 319 -6.54 -9.04 -7.84
CA SER A 319 -7.18 -10.07 -7.03
C SER A 319 -6.21 -10.73 -6.05
N LEU A 320 -4.94 -10.83 -6.42
CA LEU A 320 -3.89 -11.35 -5.54
C LEU A 320 -3.64 -10.46 -4.33
N TYR A 321 -3.89 -9.15 -4.41
CA TYR A 321 -3.78 -8.26 -3.25
C TYR A 321 -4.83 -8.60 -2.19
N LYS A 322 -6.01 -9.08 -2.60
CA LYS A 322 -7.17 -9.34 -1.71
C LYS A 322 -7.95 -10.61 -2.05
N PRO A 323 -7.35 -11.77 -1.83
CA PRO A 323 -7.95 -13.05 -2.19
C PRO A 323 -9.38 -13.26 -1.69
N VAL A 324 -9.64 -12.95 -0.41
CA VAL A 324 -10.94 -13.21 0.25
C VAL A 324 -12.09 -12.51 -0.47
N ARG A 325 -11.86 -11.26 -0.91
CA ARG A 325 -12.84 -10.45 -1.64
C ARG A 325 -12.89 -10.76 -3.12
N MET A 326 -11.73 -10.88 -3.75
CA MET A 326 -11.61 -10.74 -5.19
C MET A 326 -11.61 -12.07 -5.94
N PHE A 327 -11.25 -13.19 -5.29
CA PHE A 327 -11.25 -14.48 -5.97
C PHE A 327 -12.62 -14.92 -6.48
N PRO A 328 -13.75 -14.75 -5.73
CA PRO A 328 -15.08 -15.03 -6.28
C PRO A 328 -15.41 -14.20 -7.53
N THR A 329 -15.09 -12.91 -7.49
CA THR A 329 -15.27 -12.00 -8.63
C THR A 329 -14.38 -12.42 -9.80
N LEU A 330 -13.12 -12.72 -9.55
CA LEU A 330 -12.16 -13.15 -10.57
C LEU A 330 -12.62 -14.43 -11.27
N ALA A 331 -13.08 -15.43 -10.51
CA ALA A 331 -13.61 -16.66 -11.10
C ALA A 331 -14.80 -16.39 -12.03
N THR A 332 -15.70 -15.49 -11.60
CA THR A 332 -16.85 -15.06 -12.42
C THR A 332 -16.38 -14.33 -13.68
N THR A 333 -15.45 -13.38 -13.55
CA THR A 333 -14.87 -12.63 -14.66
C THR A 333 -14.21 -13.53 -15.69
N ILE A 334 -13.42 -14.53 -15.26
CA ILE A 334 -12.78 -15.48 -16.18
C ILE A 334 -13.84 -16.30 -16.91
N ALA A 335 -14.88 -16.80 -16.22
CA ALA A 335 -15.97 -17.55 -16.84
C ALA A 335 -16.79 -16.72 -17.85
N GLU A 336 -17.05 -15.44 -17.54
CA GLU A 336 -17.70 -14.50 -18.48
C GLU A 336 -16.86 -14.31 -19.75
N LEU A 337 -15.55 -14.12 -19.59
CA LEU A 337 -14.61 -13.95 -20.71
C LEU A 337 -14.43 -15.24 -21.54
N GLU A 338 -14.54 -16.43 -20.94
CA GLU A 338 -14.59 -17.69 -21.68
C GLU A 338 -15.75 -17.70 -22.68
N MET A 339 -16.92 -17.21 -22.24
CA MET A 339 -18.14 -17.09 -23.05
C MET A 339 -18.13 -15.88 -24.02
N GLY A 340 -17.10 -15.03 -23.95
CA GLY A 340 -16.99 -13.83 -24.77
C GLY A 340 -17.81 -12.65 -24.26
N ASP A 341 -18.20 -12.65 -22.97
CA ASP A 341 -18.83 -11.52 -22.32
C ASP A 341 -17.79 -10.72 -21.53
N GLY A 342 -17.55 -9.48 -21.95
CA GLY A 342 -16.61 -8.56 -21.30
C GLY A 342 -17.31 -7.47 -20.48
N SER A 343 -18.64 -7.52 -20.32
CA SER A 343 -19.43 -6.40 -19.80
C SER A 343 -19.05 -6.00 -18.38
N ASN A 344 -18.85 -6.99 -17.50
CA ASN A 344 -18.42 -6.78 -16.12
C ASN A 344 -16.97 -6.27 -16.05
N SER A 345 -16.06 -6.87 -16.82
CA SER A 345 -14.67 -6.42 -16.96
C SER A 345 -14.60 -4.95 -17.39
N ALA A 346 -15.39 -4.53 -18.38
CA ALA A 346 -15.48 -3.15 -18.84
C ALA A 346 -15.93 -2.20 -17.72
N GLN A 347 -16.89 -2.62 -16.88
CA GLN A 347 -17.32 -1.83 -15.73
C GLN A 347 -16.20 -1.68 -14.70
N MET A 348 -15.47 -2.75 -14.39
CA MET A 348 -14.36 -2.76 -13.44
C MET A 348 -13.18 -1.89 -13.93
N LEU A 349 -12.90 -1.92 -15.23
CA LEU A 349 -11.74 -1.26 -15.85
C LEU A 349 -12.02 0.16 -16.33
N LYS A 350 -13.28 0.61 -16.27
CA LYS A 350 -13.68 1.98 -16.64
C LYS A 350 -12.76 3.08 -16.09
N PRO A 351 -12.25 3.05 -14.84
CA PRO A 351 -11.35 4.07 -14.34
C PRO A 351 -9.99 4.16 -15.08
N TYR A 352 -9.60 3.13 -15.84
CA TYR A 352 -8.34 3.03 -16.59
C TYR A 352 -8.51 3.28 -18.08
N HIS A 353 -9.68 2.96 -18.63
CA HIS A 353 -9.96 3.08 -20.07
C HIS A 353 -10.66 4.39 -20.43
N SER A 354 -11.20 5.12 -19.43
CA SER A 354 -11.97 6.35 -19.65
C SER A 354 -11.40 7.57 -18.94
N LEU A 355 -11.56 8.73 -19.58
CA LEU A 355 -11.33 10.01 -18.93
C LEU A 355 -12.44 10.31 -17.91
N SER A 356 -12.06 10.86 -16.76
CA SER A 356 -12.99 11.41 -15.79
C SER A 356 -12.83 12.91 -15.62
N CYS A 357 -13.94 13.65 -15.73
CA CYS A 357 -14.00 15.08 -15.41
C CYS A 357 -14.18 15.28 -13.90
N ARG A 358 -13.21 15.98 -13.28
CA ARG A 358 -13.03 16.16 -11.83
C ARG A 358 -14.12 16.92 -11.07
N ALA A 359 -15.28 17.23 -11.66
CA ALA A 359 -16.28 18.07 -11.01
C ALA A 359 -17.18 17.33 -9.99
N THR A 360 -17.34 16.00 -10.08
CA THR A 360 -18.30 15.26 -9.24
C THR A 360 -17.91 13.83 -8.86
N SER A 361 -16.71 13.34 -9.20
CA SER A 361 -16.30 11.96 -8.87
C SER A 361 -14.99 11.91 -8.11
N VAL A 362 -15.06 11.42 -6.88
CA VAL A 362 -14.02 10.81 -6.02
C VAL A 362 -12.59 11.24 -6.30
N ASP A 363 -12.01 11.97 -5.34
CA ASP A 363 -10.59 12.33 -5.31
C ASP A 363 -9.71 11.12 -5.70
N PRO A 364 -8.74 11.29 -6.63
CA PRO A 364 -7.78 10.24 -6.93
C PRO A 364 -7.11 9.83 -5.63
N VAL A 365 -7.00 8.53 -5.38
CA VAL A 365 -6.43 7.97 -4.15
C VAL A 365 -4.92 7.81 -4.22
N PHE A 366 -4.34 8.01 -5.40
CA PHE A 366 -2.98 7.67 -5.74
C PHE A 366 -2.41 8.63 -6.79
N ASP A 367 -1.16 9.05 -6.62
CA ASP A 367 -0.43 9.94 -7.53
C ASP A 367 0.72 9.17 -8.22
N VAL A 368 0.49 8.74 -9.47
CA VAL A 368 1.41 7.86 -10.23
C VAL A 368 2.73 8.53 -10.59
N ASP A 369 2.71 9.85 -10.82
CA ASP A 369 3.92 10.62 -11.08
C ASP A 369 4.81 10.71 -9.83
N ALA A 370 4.18 10.83 -8.65
CA ALA A 370 4.89 10.81 -7.37
C ALA A 370 5.47 9.43 -7.09
N GLN A 371 4.72 8.35 -7.32
CA GLN A 371 5.22 6.98 -7.18
C GLN A 371 6.52 6.79 -7.97
N MET A 372 6.52 7.11 -9.27
CA MET A 372 7.69 6.98 -10.14
C MET A 372 8.87 7.78 -9.59
N ALA A 373 8.70 9.09 -9.34
CA ALA A 373 9.80 9.93 -8.91
C ALA A 373 10.38 9.50 -7.56
N ILE A 374 9.54 9.06 -6.62
CA ILE A 374 9.97 8.59 -5.30
C ILE A 374 10.76 7.28 -5.43
N LEU A 375 10.20 6.25 -6.08
CA LEU A 375 10.89 4.97 -6.27
C LEU A 375 12.24 5.14 -6.97
N CYS A 376 12.28 5.96 -8.03
CA CYS A 376 13.50 6.15 -8.80
C CYS A 376 14.56 7.01 -8.09
N THR A 377 14.17 7.83 -7.11
CA THR A 377 15.13 8.63 -6.32
C THR A 377 15.56 7.92 -5.03
N ASP A 378 14.74 7.03 -4.49
CA ASP A 378 15.13 6.13 -3.40
C ASP A 378 16.05 5.00 -3.88
N GLY A 379 15.90 4.51 -5.11
CA GLY A 379 16.76 3.49 -5.71
C GLY A 379 18.08 4.05 -6.26
N ASN A 380 19.10 3.19 -6.38
CA ASN A 380 20.36 3.49 -7.06
C ASN A 380 20.14 3.98 -8.49
N ASP A 381 21.06 4.79 -9.01
CA ASP A 381 21.01 5.27 -10.38
C ASP A 381 20.97 4.11 -11.39
N GLN A 382 19.88 4.04 -12.16
CA GLN A 382 19.66 3.01 -13.19
C GLN A 382 19.88 3.53 -14.63
N THR A 383 20.27 4.80 -14.82
CA THR A 383 20.29 5.45 -16.16
C THR A 383 21.33 4.91 -17.11
N SER A 384 22.34 4.20 -16.60
CA SER A 384 23.33 3.51 -17.43
C SER A 384 22.82 2.21 -18.05
N ILE A 385 21.67 1.69 -17.60
CA ILE A 385 21.14 0.40 -18.07
C ILE A 385 20.58 0.56 -19.48
N ASN A 386 21.09 -0.27 -20.39
CA ASN A 386 20.60 -0.28 -21.77
C ASN A 386 19.48 -1.32 -21.99
N ARG A 387 18.90 -1.30 -23.19
CA ARG A 387 17.77 -2.17 -23.59
C ARG A 387 18.07 -3.66 -23.41
N THR A 388 19.28 -4.08 -23.75
CA THR A 388 19.69 -5.49 -23.66
C THR A 388 19.83 -5.95 -22.21
N GLU A 389 20.37 -5.09 -21.35
CA GLU A 389 20.48 -5.37 -19.91
C GLU A 389 19.10 -5.40 -19.24
N PHE A 390 18.22 -4.45 -19.58
CA PHE A 390 16.84 -4.47 -19.09
C PHE A 390 16.08 -5.72 -19.57
N ALA A 391 16.24 -6.13 -20.83
CA ALA A 391 15.59 -7.33 -21.34
C ALA A 391 16.02 -8.58 -20.54
N LYS A 392 17.32 -8.71 -20.21
CA LYS A 392 17.82 -9.80 -19.35
C LYS A 392 17.21 -9.75 -17.94
N PHE A 393 17.11 -8.55 -17.37
CA PHE A 393 16.44 -8.34 -16.08
C PHE A 393 14.98 -8.80 -16.14
N ALA A 394 14.24 -8.36 -17.15
CA ALA A 394 12.83 -8.67 -17.29
C ALA A 394 12.59 -10.17 -17.51
N THR A 395 13.42 -10.85 -18.31
CA THR A 395 13.38 -12.32 -18.43
C THR A 395 13.57 -12.99 -17.08
N LYS A 396 14.59 -12.59 -16.32
CA LYS A 396 14.83 -13.15 -14.99
C LYS A 396 13.65 -12.91 -14.03
N LEU A 397 13.00 -11.75 -14.10
CA LEU A 397 11.86 -11.45 -13.26
C LEU A 397 10.61 -12.26 -13.66
N MET A 398 10.41 -12.49 -14.97
CA MET A 398 9.40 -13.42 -15.48
C MET A 398 9.69 -14.88 -15.10
N ASP A 399 10.96 -15.28 -14.94
CA ASP A 399 11.30 -16.61 -14.43
C ASP A 399 10.95 -16.75 -12.94
N VAL A 400 11.04 -15.66 -12.17
CA VAL A 400 10.64 -15.63 -10.73
C VAL A 400 9.13 -15.67 -10.57
N SER A 401 8.41 -14.84 -11.33
CA SER A 401 6.95 -14.84 -11.39
C SER A 401 6.48 -14.80 -12.85
N PRO A 402 6.16 -15.96 -13.44
CA PRO A 402 5.60 -16.02 -14.80
C PRO A 402 4.29 -15.26 -14.95
N SER A 403 3.54 -15.12 -13.85
CA SER A 403 2.21 -14.55 -13.89
C SER A 403 2.19 -13.02 -13.98
N ILE A 404 3.11 -12.32 -13.30
CA ILE A 404 3.12 -10.83 -13.25
C ILE A 404 4.51 -10.20 -13.39
N GLY A 405 5.58 -10.98 -13.58
CA GLY A 405 6.95 -10.45 -13.58
C GLY A 405 7.22 -9.40 -14.66
N ASP A 406 6.53 -9.46 -15.79
CA ASP A 406 6.57 -8.44 -16.84
C ASP A 406 5.77 -7.16 -16.51
N ILE A 407 4.68 -7.26 -15.75
CA ILE A 407 3.94 -6.12 -15.19
C ILE A 407 4.87 -5.39 -14.21
N TRP A 408 5.50 -6.11 -13.30
CA TRP A 408 6.40 -5.54 -12.30
C TRP A 408 7.70 -4.98 -12.90
N ALA A 409 8.20 -5.58 -13.99
CA ALA A 409 9.39 -5.11 -14.70
C ALA A 409 9.23 -3.66 -15.23
N ALA A 410 7.99 -3.22 -15.50
CA ALA A 410 7.73 -1.87 -15.98
C ALA A 410 8.19 -0.79 -14.98
N THR A 411 8.13 -1.07 -13.67
CA THR A 411 8.61 -0.15 -12.61
C THR A 411 10.07 0.23 -12.82
N ARG A 412 10.95 -0.77 -13.07
CA ARG A 412 12.37 -0.51 -13.31
C ARG A 412 12.60 0.22 -14.64
N MET A 413 11.80 -0.05 -15.67
CA MET A 413 11.91 0.63 -16.96
C MET A 413 11.72 2.15 -16.81
N GLN A 414 10.78 2.59 -15.99
CA GLN A 414 10.56 4.01 -15.72
C GLN A 414 11.80 4.65 -15.07
N CYS A 415 12.44 3.97 -14.11
CA CYS A 415 13.61 4.50 -13.41
C CYS A 415 14.89 4.56 -14.24
N ILE A 416 15.06 3.68 -15.23
CA ILE A 416 16.15 3.78 -16.21
C ILE A 416 16.10 5.12 -16.95
N HIS A 417 14.90 5.63 -17.17
CA HIS A 417 14.66 6.85 -17.93
C HIS A 417 14.43 8.10 -17.07
N TYR A 418 14.63 8.00 -15.76
CA TYR A 418 14.44 9.12 -14.84
C TYR A 418 15.80 9.66 -14.36
N PRO A 419 16.32 10.76 -14.96
CA PRO A 419 17.68 11.25 -14.67
C PRO A 419 17.78 12.12 -13.42
N LEU A 420 16.67 12.60 -12.84
CA LEU A 420 16.74 13.42 -11.62
C LEU A 420 17.26 12.60 -10.45
N ARG A 421 18.22 13.16 -9.72
CA ARG A 421 18.79 12.59 -8.50
C ARG A 421 18.40 13.41 -7.28
N PRO A 422 18.26 12.75 -6.13
CA PRO A 422 17.85 13.45 -4.92
C PRO A 422 18.98 14.29 -4.33
N GLN A 423 18.61 15.39 -3.65
CA GLN A 423 19.57 16.18 -2.87
C GLN A 423 20.08 15.44 -1.64
N TYR A 424 19.24 14.56 -1.09
CA TYR A 424 19.62 13.68 0.00
C TYR A 424 18.87 12.35 -0.10
N ARG A 425 19.60 11.26 0.17
CA ARG A 425 19.07 9.92 0.33
C ARG A 425 19.80 9.23 1.48
N TYR A 426 19.06 8.51 2.30
CA TYR A 426 19.63 7.65 3.32
C TYR A 426 20.13 6.35 2.69
N ASN A 427 21.42 6.02 2.85
CA ASN A 427 22.04 4.82 2.29
C ASN A 427 22.45 3.80 3.36
N GLY A 428 21.93 3.95 4.59
CA GLY A 428 22.32 3.18 5.76
C GLY A 428 23.23 3.95 6.73
N PRO A 429 23.74 3.28 7.78
CA PRO A 429 23.62 1.83 8.05
C PRO A 429 22.17 1.40 8.35
N TRP A 430 21.75 0.26 7.82
CA TRP A 430 20.40 -0.27 8.06
C TRP A 430 20.32 -1.15 9.31
N GLU A 431 21.47 -1.64 9.79
CA GLU A 431 21.60 -2.41 11.01
C GLU A 431 21.68 -1.50 12.24
N VAL A 432 20.54 -1.21 12.86
CA VAL A 432 20.45 -0.33 14.03
C VAL A 432 19.69 -0.96 15.18
N SER A 433 19.96 -0.49 16.40
CA SER A 433 19.14 -0.78 17.58
C SER A 433 18.29 0.45 17.89
N THR A 434 16.98 0.29 17.96
CA THR A 434 16.04 1.35 18.33
C THR A 434 15.81 1.40 19.84
N SER A 435 15.31 2.53 20.35
CA SER A 435 15.03 2.68 21.80
C SER A 435 13.87 1.79 22.29
N GLN A 436 13.02 1.33 21.38
CA GLN A 436 11.96 0.37 21.63
C GLN A 436 11.91 -0.68 20.51
N PRO A 437 11.53 -1.94 20.82
CA PRO A 437 11.29 -3.00 19.85
C PRO A 437 10.30 -2.64 18.75
N ILE A 438 10.49 -3.17 17.53
CA ILE A 438 9.56 -3.02 16.39
C ILE A 438 8.80 -4.34 16.17
N LEU A 439 7.53 -4.24 15.78
CA LEU A 439 6.73 -5.38 15.34
C LEU A 439 6.67 -5.41 13.80
N PHE A 440 7.22 -6.45 13.21
CA PHE A 440 7.09 -6.75 11.78
C PHE A 440 5.99 -7.78 11.54
N ILE A 441 5.20 -7.59 10.49
CA ILE A 441 4.13 -8.52 10.09
C ILE A 441 4.33 -8.93 8.63
N GLY A 442 4.28 -10.23 8.37
CA GLY A 442 4.36 -10.79 7.02
C GLY A 442 3.35 -11.89 6.80
N ASN A 443 2.87 -12.02 5.56
CA ASN A 443 1.94 -13.08 5.17
C ASN A 443 2.68 -14.25 4.50
N THR A 444 2.21 -15.48 4.70
CA THR A 444 2.84 -16.68 4.10
C THR A 444 2.78 -16.71 2.57
N LYS A 445 1.83 -15.96 1.97
CA LYS A 445 1.61 -15.85 0.53
C LYS A 445 1.27 -14.39 0.17
N ASP A 446 2.20 -13.48 0.43
CA ASP A 446 2.09 -12.08 -0.01
C ASP A 446 2.60 -11.95 -1.46
N PRO A 447 1.83 -11.37 -2.39
CA PRO A 447 2.25 -11.32 -3.79
C PRO A 447 3.31 -10.27 -4.12
N VAL A 448 3.62 -9.32 -3.21
CA VAL A 448 4.55 -8.21 -3.49
C VAL A 448 5.51 -7.90 -2.34
N THR A 449 5.23 -8.35 -1.11
CA THR A 449 6.13 -8.22 0.05
C THR A 449 6.23 -9.54 0.80
N PRO A 450 7.03 -10.51 0.32
CA PRO A 450 7.08 -11.86 0.87
C PRO A 450 7.48 -11.86 2.34
N SER A 451 6.99 -12.84 3.10
CA SER A 451 7.28 -12.97 4.54
C SER A 451 8.78 -13.01 4.88
N SER A 452 9.63 -13.47 3.95
CA SER A 452 11.09 -13.45 4.11
C SER A 452 11.64 -12.05 4.35
N ASN A 453 11.01 -11.00 3.81
CA ASN A 453 11.42 -9.62 4.05
C ASN A 453 11.20 -9.21 5.51
N ALA A 454 10.12 -9.68 6.16
CA ALA A 454 9.86 -9.38 7.57
C ALA A 454 10.97 -9.94 8.47
N PHE A 455 11.44 -11.17 8.20
CA PHE A 455 12.56 -11.77 8.92
C PHE A 455 13.87 -11.03 8.66
N GLN A 456 14.20 -10.73 7.40
CA GLN A 456 15.42 -10.00 7.06
C GLN A 456 15.46 -8.61 7.71
N MET A 457 14.34 -7.89 7.73
CA MET A 457 14.25 -6.58 8.35
C MET A 457 14.30 -6.64 9.88
N ALA A 458 13.75 -7.69 10.51
CA ALA A 458 13.89 -7.91 11.96
C ALA A 458 15.33 -8.25 12.39
N GLU A 459 16.15 -8.83 11.51
CA GLU A 459 17.58 -9.00 11.75
C GLU A 459 18.36 -7.68 11.70
N ARG A 460 17.96 -6.77 10.80
CA ARG A 460 18.60 -5.45 10.63
C ARG A 460 18.19 -4.48 11.74
N LEU A 461 16.89 -4.34 12.02
CA LEU A 461 16.38 -3.52 13.12
C LEU A 461 16.31 -4.38 14.39
N LYS A 462 17.39 -4.36 15.17
CA LYS A 462 17.59 -5.24 16.32
C LYS A 462 16.51 -5.07 17.39
N ASN A 463 16.32 -6.11 18.19
CA ASN A 463 15.30 -6.20 19.25
C ASN A 463 13.87 -6.16 18.71
N SER A 464 13.64 -6.61 17.49
CA SER A 464 12.31 -6.68 16.89
C SER A 464 11.72 -8.08 16.94
N ALA A 465 10.41 -8.20 16.74
CA ALA A 465 9.75 -9.49 16.55
C ALA A 465 9.00 -9.55 15.23
N VAL A 466 8.81 -10.77 14.74
CA VAL A 466 8.04 -11.07 13.53
C VAL A 466 6.78 -11.82 13.94
N LEU A 467 5.65 -11.35 13.44
CA LEU A 467 4.37 -12.04 13.43
C LEU A 467 4.08 -12.52 12.02
N ILE A 468 3.77 -13.81 11.85
CA ILE A 468 3.34 -14.34 10.56
C ILE A 468 1.82 -14.51 10.56
N GLN A 469 1.16 -14.07 9.49
CA GLN A 469 -0.22 -14.44 9.20
C GLN A 469 -0.25 -15.48 8.09
N ASP A 470 -0.90 -16.62 8.32
CA ASP A 470 -0.98 -17.72 7.36
C ASP A 470 -2.09 -17.51 6.34
N SER A 471 -1.95 -16.45 5.55
CA SER A 471 -2.94 -16.03 4.56
C SER A 471 -2.31 -15.66 3.23
N ALA A 472 -3.12 -15.76 2.18
CA ALA A 472 -2.83 -15.16 0.90
C ALA A 472 -3.28 -13.70 0.88
N GLY A 473 -2.51 -12.86 0.19
CA GLY A 473 -2.83 -11.45 0.01
C GLY A 473 -1.77 -10.50 0.54
N HIS A 474 -1.85 -9.24 0.11
CA HIS A 474 -0.85 -8.24 0.43
C HIS A 474 -1.10 -7.60 1.80
N CYS A 475 -0.12 -7.72 2.71
CA CYS A 475 -0.19 -7.29 4.11
C CYS A 475 -1.26 -8.04 4.93
N SER A 476 -1.17 -7.96 6.26
CA SER A 476 -2.11 -8.65 7.16
C SER A 476 -3.56 -8.21 7.00
N LEU A 477 -3.77 -7.03 6.42
CA LEU A 477 -5.10 -6.47 6.11
C LEU A 477 -5.80 -7.13 4.92
N ALA A 478 -5.16 -8.06 4.20
CA ALA A 478 -5.78 -8.76 3.09
C ALA A 478 -6.73 -9.90 3.51
N ALA A 479 -6.59 -10.38 4.75
CA ALA A 479 -7.47 -11.36 5.36
C ALA A 479 -7.59 -11.10 6.87
N TYR A 480 -8.81 -11.07 7.38
CA TYR A 480 -9.05 -10.88 8.80
C TYR A 480 -8.47 -12.03 9.63
N SER A 481 -7.72 -11.66 10.66
CA SER A 481 -7.32 -12.56 11.75
C SER A 481 -7.49 -11.83 13.08
N GLU A 482 -8.35 -12.35 13.94
CA GLU A 482 -8.51 -11.88 15.32
C GLU A 482 -7.22 -12.11 16.11
N CYS A 483 -6.50 -13.21 15.85
CA CYS A 483 -5.17 -13.46 16.42
C CYS A 483 -4.19 -12.33 16.08
N THR A 484 -4.07 -11.97 14.79
CA THR A 484 -3.19 -10.86 14.36
C THR A 484 -3.63 -9.53 14.99
N THR A 485 -4.93 -9.26 14.96
CA THR A 485 -5.52 -8.05 15.54
C THR A 485 -5.20 -7.92 17.03
N GLN A 486 -5.29 -9.01 17.79
CA GLN A 486 -4.98 -9.03 19.22
C GLN A 486 -3.50 -8.73 19.49
N HIS A 487 -2.58 -9.27 18.69
CA HIS A 487 -1.16 -8.95 18.82
C HIS A 487 -0.86 -7.48 18.49
N VAL A 488 -1.43 -6.95 17.41
CA VAL A 488 -1.28 -5.52 17.04
C VAL A 488 -1.84 -4.62 18.14
N ARG A 489 -3.05 -4.91 18.63
CA ARG A 489 -3.66 -4.18 19.74
C ARG A 489 -2.77 -4.21 20.97
N ARG A 490 -2.37 -5.41 21.41
CA ARG A 490 -1.54 -5.60 22.60
C ARG A 490 -0.23 -4.84 22.51
N TYR A 491 0.43 -4.90 21.34
CA TYR A 491 1.65 -4.14 21.11
C TYR A 491 1.43 -2.62 21.23
N PHE A 492 0.38 -2.04 20.63
CA PHE A 492 0.07 -0.62 20.82
C PHE A 492 -0.31 -0.27 22.26
N GLN A 493 -1.02 -1.15 22.96
CA GLN A 493 -1.46 -0.92 24.35
C GLN A 493 -0.29 -0.95 25.34
N THR A 494 0.58 -1.95 25.26
CA THR A 494 1.58 -2.23 26.30
C THR A 494 3.03 -2.22 25.80
N GLY A 495 3.26 -2.37 24.49
CA GLY A 495 4.58 -2.60 23.89
C GLY A 495 4.98 -4.08 23.88
N GLU A 496 4.10 -4.99 24.28
CA GLU A 496 4.40 -6.42 24.28
C GLU A 496 4.39 -7.00 22.87
N LEU A 497 5.47 -7.70 22.54
CA LEU A 497 5.65 -8.38 21.26
C LEU A 497 5.07 -9.80 21.29
N PRO A 498 4.72 -10.37 20.12
CA PRO A 498 4.37 -11.79 20.03
C PRO A 498 5.56 -12.67 20.44
N PRO A 499 5.30 -13.87 21.00
CA PRO A 499 6.34 -14.87 21.18
C PRO A 499 7.08 -15.20 19.87
N PRO A 500 8.34 -15.65 19.93
CA PRO A 500 9.06 -16.11 18.74
C PRO A 500 8.28 -17.19 17.98
N ASN A 501 8.33 -17.15 16.65
CA ASN A 501 7.63 -18.09 15.75
C ASN A 501 6.10 -18.09 15.86
N THR A 502 5.50 -16.99 16.33
CA THR A 502 4.03 -16.86 16.34
C THR A 502 3.49 -16.79 14.91
N THR A 503 2.53 -17.66 14.62
CA THR A 503 1.77 -17.67 13.37
C THR A 503 0.28 -17.61 13.68
N CYS A 504 -0.40 -16.61 13.13
CA CYS A 504 -1.85 -16.45 13.24
C CYS A 504 -2.55 -17.00 12.00
N GLN A 505 -3.64 -17.72 12.23
CA GLN A 505 -4.50 -18.24 11.16
C GLN A 505 -5.54 -17.17 10.78
N PRO A 506 -5.95 -17.09 9.50
CA PRO A 506 -7.04 -16.22 9.08
C PRO A 506 -8.37 -16.80 9.54
N ASP A 507 -9.30 -15.93 9.93
CA ASP A 507 -10.69 -16.28 10.26
C ASP A 507 -11.59 -16.32 9.02
N GLU A 508 -11.05 -15.92 7.87
CA GLU A 508 -11.73 -15.88 6.59
C GLU A 508 -10.88 -16.51 5.48
N ILE A 509 -11.56 -17.21 4.57
CA ILE A 509 -10.95 -17.77 3.37
C ILE A 509 -11.81 -17.41 2.15
N PRO A 510 -11.21 -17.31 0.95
CA PRO A 510 -11.96 -17.05 -0.27
C PRO A 510 -13.08 -18.07 -0.52
N PHE A 511 -14.16 -17.66 -1.19
CA PHE A 511 -15.34 -18.48 -1.51
C PHE A 511 -16.16 -19.04 -0.33
N ALA A 512 -15.64 -19.01 0.90
CA ALA A 512 -16.35 -19.50 2.09
C ALA A 512 -17.14 -18.41 2.84
N LEU A 513 -17.35 -17.23 2.24
CA LEU A 513 -18.19 -16.16 2.79
C LEU A 513 -19.68 -16.55 2.73
N GLY A 514 -20.06 -17.53 3.54
CA GLY A 514 -21.45 -17.91 3.81
C GLY A 514 -22.11 -16.96 4.81
N LYS A 515 -23.46 -16.96 4.82
CA LYS A 515 -24.34 -16.09 5.65
C LYS A 515 -24.07 -16.08 7.17
N GLU A 516 -23.21 -16.97 7.68
CA GLU A 516 -22.84 -17.05 9.10
C GLU A 516 -21.55 -16.30 9.47
N ALA A 517 -20.54 -16.22 8.59
CA ALA A 517 -19.30 -15.45 8.83
C ALA A 517 -19.53 -13.92 8.71
N ALA A 518 -20.49 -13.52 7.87
CA ALA A 518 -20.89 -12.13 7.63
C ALA A 518 -21.57 -11.43 8.83
N ARG A 519 -21.65 -12.05 10.02
CA ARG A 519 -22.47 -11.55 11.15
C ARG A 519 -21.71 -10.84 12.26
N THR A 520 -20.38 -10.87 12.30
CA THR A 520 -19.65 -10.09 13.32
C THR A 520 -19.35 -8.69 12.80
N THR A 521 -19.68 -7.68 13.61
CA THR A 521 -19.33 -6.27 13.34
C THR A 521 -17.83 -6.08 13.12
N ALA A 522 -16.99 -6.95 13.70
CA ALA A 522 -15.54 -6.94 13.54
C ALA A 522 -15.11 -7.33 12.11
N HIS A 523 -15.69 -8.40 11.55
CA HIS A 523 -15.44 -8.82 10.17
C HIS A 523 -15.84 -7.72 9.17
N ALA A 524 -17.05 -7.17 9.29
CA ALA A 524 -17.50 -6.10 8.39
C ALA A 524 -16.57 -4.85 8.42
N ARG A 525 -16.03 -4.50 9.59
CA ARG A 525 -15.07 -3.41 9.74
C ARG A 525 -13.71 -3.74 9.14
N HIS A 526 -13.22 -4.96 9.31
CA HIS A 526 -11.95 -5.36 8.68
C HIS A 526 -12.05 -5.31 7.16
N MET A 527 -13.18 -5.75 6.61
CA MET A 527 -13.44 -5.71 5.17
C MET A 527 -13.42 -4.27 4.61
N ASP A 528 -13.92 -3.27 5.35
CA ASP A 528 -13.78 -1.86 4.96
C ASP A 528 -12.29 -1.40 4.95
N ILE A 529 -11.48 -1.88 5.91
CA ILE A 529 -10.04 -1.58 5.97
C ILE A 529 -9.35 -2.15 4.75
N ALA A 530 -9.56 -3.45 4.51
CA ALA A 530 -9.06 -4.14 3.34
C ALA A 530 -9.47 -3.34 2.10
N ASP A 531 -10.77 -3.12 1.89
CA ASP A 531 -11.36 -2.40 0.73
C ASP A 531 -10.66 -1.08 0.43
N ALA A 532 -10.44 -0.21 1.40
CA ALA A 532 -9.71 1.02 1.14
C ALA A 532 -8.22 0.76 0.82
N PHE A 533 -7.56 -0.15 1.54
CA PHE A 533 -6.12 -0.40 1.41
C PHE A 533 -5.66 -0.76 -0.03
N SER A 534 -6.38 -1.59 -0.79
CA SER A 534 -5.96 -1.87 -2.19
C SER A 534 -6.15 -0.70 -3.14
N GLU A 535 -7.10 0.20 -2.88
CA GLU A 535 -7.27 1.38 -3.73
C GLU A 535 -6.01 2.27 -3.68
N PHE A 536 -5.29 2.21 -2.55
CA PHE A 536 -4.04 2.90 -2.32
C PHE A 536 -2.79 2.13 -2.75
N GLY A 537 -2.80 0.79 -2.79
CA GLY A 537 -1.60 0.00 -3.11
C GLY A 537 -1.31 -0.16 -4.60
N LEU A 538 -2.33 -0.05 -5.46
CA LEU A 538 -2.22 -0.31 -6.90
C LEU A 538 -2.69 0.86 -7.79
N GLY A 539 -3.16 1.97 -7.22
CA GLY A 539 -3.84 3.03 -7.97
C GLY A 539 -5.19 2.59 -8.57
N LEU A 540 -5.74 1.48 -8.05
CA LEU A 540 -6.84 0.74 -8.68
C LEU A 540 -8.14 0.80 -7.85
N ARG A 541 -9.23 1.40 -8.37
CA ARG A 541 -10.55 1.41 -7.72
C ARG A 541 -11.47 0.40 -8.40
N VAL A 542 -11.73 -0.71 -7.73
CA VAL A 542 -12.74 -1.69 -8.17
C VAL A 542 -14.10 -1.30 -7.57
N PRO A 543 -15.18 -1.17 -8.35
CA PRO A 543 -16.52 -1.03 -7.81
C PRO A 543 -16.87 -2.30 -7.02
N VAL A 544 -16.91 -2.22 -5.69
CA VAL A 544 -17.44 -3.31 -4.86
C VAL A 544 -18.96 -3.22 -4.94
N ASN A 545 -19.59 -4.16 -5.66
CA ASN A 545 -21.03 -4.36 -5.54
C ASN A 545 -21.31 -4.76 -4.09
N ARG A 546 -21.91 -3.84 -3.30
CA ARG A 546 -22.52 -4.23 -2.03
C ARG A 546 -23.62 -5.22 -2.37
N MET A 547 -23.41 -6.50 -2.04
CA MET A 547 -24.50 -7.46 -2.04
C MET A 547 -25.58 -6.90 -1.11
N SER A 548 -26.71 -6.53 -1.69
CA SER A 548 -27.90 -6.03 -0.99
C SER A 548 -28.54 -7.12 -0.15
#